data_AF-A0A4R5ATC0-F1
#
_entry.id   AF-A0A4R5ATC0-F1
#
_cell.length_a   1.000
_cell.length_b   1.000
_cell.length_c   1.000
_cell.angle_alpha   90.00
_cell.angle_beta   90.00
_cell.angle_gamma   90.00
#
_symmetry.space_group_name_H-M   'P 1'
#
loop_
_entity.id
_entity.type
_entity.pdbx_description
1 polymer ?
#
loop_
_entity_poly.entity_id
_entity_poly.type
_entity_poly.pdbx_seq_one_letter_code
_entity_poly.pdbx_strand_id
1 'polypeptide(L)' 'MLKNVLNNIKKKSLRERFLLVLGIFFFLLYFVLGLFIIFMKNFPLEMGQIYRVAFGVILIVYASFRFFRIINDNYY' A
#
# COMPACT_ATOMS: atom_id res chain seq x y z
N MET A 1 22.93 7.07 -2.96
CA MET A 1 21.50 7.21 -3.32
C MET A 1 20.60 7.46 -2.12
N LEU A 2 20.64 6.63 -1.06
CA LEU A 2 19.75 6.78 0.12
C LEU A 2 19.87 8.14 0.85
N LYS A 3 21.08 8.72 0.97
CA LYS A 3 21.26 10.05 1.59
C LYS A 3 20.50 11.18 0.87
N ASN A 4 20.40 11.14 -0.46
CA ASN A 4 19.73 12.20 -1.23
C ASN A 4 18.20 12.12 -1.05
N VAL A 5 17.66 10.91 -0.97
CA VAL A 5 16.25 10.66 -0.64
C VAL A 5 15.93 11.17 0.75
N LEU A 6 16.78 10.86 1.74
CA LEU A 6 16.63 11.36 3.11
C LEU A 6 16.67 12.89 3.19
N ASN A 7 17.58 13.54 2.44
CA ASN A 7 17.64 15.01 2.39
C ASN A 7 16.41 15.64 1.73
N ASN A 8 15.87 15.05 0.65
CA ASN A 8 14.63 15.51 0.01
C ASN A 8 13.42 15.33 0.92
N ILE A 9 13.31 14.20 1.62
CA ILE A 9 12.28 14.01 2.65
C ILE A 9 12.46 15.03 3.76
N LYS A 10 13.70 15.35 4.16
CA LYS A 10 14.01 16.38 5.17
C LYS A 10 13.76 17.82 4.68
N LYS A 11 13.52 18.04 3.39
CA LYS A 11 13.16 19.33 2.80
C LYS A 11 11.64 19.52 2.71
N LYS A 12 10.87 18.44 2.71
CA LYS A 12 9.40 18.46 2.73
C LYS A 12 8.81 19.04 4.00
N SER A 13 7.65 19.67 3.88
CA SER A 13 6.89 20.17 5.02
C SER A 13 6.49 19.02 5.96
N LEU A 14 6.26 19.34 7.24
CA LEU A 14 5.86 18.35 8.25
C LEU A 14 4.55 17.64 7.85
N ARG A 15 3.63 18.37 7.21
CA ARG A 15 2.34 17.86 6.71
C ARG A 15 2.54 16.83 5.60
N GLU A 16 3.38 17.09 4.62
CA GLU A 16 3.65 16.15 3.53
C GLU A 16 4.33 14.88 4.02
N ARG A 17 5.27 14.99 4.96
CA ARG A 17 5.90 13.81 5.57
C ARG A 17 4.90 12.95 6.33
N PHE A 18 4.00 13.59 7.08
CA PHE A 18 2.95 12.87 7.80
C PHE A 18 2.06 12.09 6.83
N LEU A 19 1.64 12.72 5.73
CA LEU A 19 0.84 12.07 4.68
C LEU A 19 1.59 10.94 3.99
N LEU A 20 2.89 11.07 3.76
CA LEU A 20 3.72 10.00 3.20
C LEU A 20 3.79 8.79 4.13
N VAL A 21 4.07 9.00 5.41
CA VAL A 21 4.12 7.92 6.42
C VAL A 21 2.76 7.24 6.54
N LEU A 22 1.69 8.03 6.58
CA LEU A 22 0.32 7.52 6.62
C LEU A 22 -0.01 6.70 5.36
N GLY A 23 0.42 7.16 4.18
CA GLY A 23 0.26 6.43 2.92
C GLY A 23 0.98 5.09 2.91
N ILE A 24 2.23 5.05 3.41
CA ILE A 24 3.01 3.81 3.57
C ILE A 24 2.34 2.86 4.56
N PHE A 25 1.83 3.40 5.66
CA PHE A 25 1.14 2.62 6.68
C PHE A 25 -0.11 1.94 6.11
N PHE A 26 -0.97 2.70 5.42
CA PHE A 26 -2.15 2.12 4.77
C PHE A 26 -1.78 1.14 3.66
N PHE A 27 -0.74 1.41 2.88
CA PHE A 27 -0.24 0.49 1.86
C PHE A 27 0.12 -0.88 2.47
N LEU A 28 0.93 -0.89 3.53
CA LEU A 28 1.30 -2.11 4.25
C LEU A 28 0.08 -2.84 4.79
N LEU A 29 -0.88 -2.09 5.35
CA LEU A 29 -2.10 -2.66 5.93
C LEU A 29 -2.95 -3.38 4.86
N TYR A 30 -3.18 -2.75 3.70
CA TYR A 30 -3.88 -3.37 2.58
C TYR A 30 -3.08 -4.52 1.94
N PHE A 31 -1.76 -4.40 1.88
CA PHE A 31 -0.89 -5.46 1.35
C PHE A 31 -0.96 -6.72 2.21
N VAL A 32 -0.81 -6.58 3.53
CA VAL A 32 -0.93 -7.69 4.48
C VAL A 32 -2.34 -8.30 4.44
N LEU A 33 -3.39 -7.47 4.35
CA LEU A 33 -4.77 -7.96 4.18
C LEU A 33 -4.95 -8.76 2.88
N GLY A 34 -4.41 -8.28 1.76
CA GLY A 34 -4.48 -8.99 0.48
C GLY A 34 -3.78 -10.35 0.55
N LEU A 35 -2.60 -10.42 1.16
CA LEU A 35 -1.90 -11.68 1.41
C LEU A 35 -2.70 -12.59 2.34
N PHE A 36 -3.26 -12.03 3.42
CA PHE A 36 -4.08 -12.78 4.37
C PHE A 36 -5.27 -13.42 3.67
N ILE A 37 -5.98 -12.68 2.81
CA ILE A 37 -7.10 -13.20 2.02
C ILE A 37 -6.65 -14.35 1.10
N ILE A 38 -5.49 -14.22 0.44
CA ILE A 38 -4.98 -15.25 -0.48
C ILE A 38 -4.57 -16.53 0.26
N PHE A 39 -3.87 -16.40 1.40
CA PHE A 39 -3.29 -17.55 2.11
C PHE A 39 -4.19 -18.16 3.19
N MET A 40 -5.26 -17.47 3.61
CA MET A 40 -6.18 -17.99 4.62
C MET A 40 -6.99 -19.17 4.07
N LYS A 41 -6.76 -20.37 4.63
CA LYS A 41 -7.49 -21.59 4.24
C LYS A 41 -8.98 -21.51 4.61
N ASN A 42 -9.28 -21.15 5.85
CA ASN A 42 -10.65 -21.08 6.38
C ASN A 42 -11.19 -19.65 6.33
N PHE A 43 -11.23 -19.06 5.13
CA PHE A 43 -11.79 -17.72 4.98
C PHE A 43 -13.30 -17.76 5.24
N PRO A 44 -13.85 -16.87 6.09
CA PRO A 44 -15.23 -16.95 6.57
C PRO A 44 -16.29 -16.60 5.51
N LEU A 45 -15.89 -16.25 4.29
CA LEU A 45 -16.80 -15.98 3.19
C LEU A 45 -16.83 -17.16 2.22
N GLU A 46 -18.03 -17.60 1.85
CA GLU A 46 -18.26 -18.65 0.85
C GLU A 46 -17.87 -18.14 -0.55
N MET A 47 -16.57 -18.20 -0.83
CA MET A 47 -15.97 -17.76 -2.08
C MET A 47 -15.08 -18.88 -2.61
N GLY A 48 -15.29 -19.22 -3.88
CA GLY A 48 -14.39 -20.13 -4.60
C GLY A 48 -12.95 -19.59 -4.59
N GLN A 49 -11.97 -20.51 -4.60
CA GLN A 49 -10.56 -20.17 -4.47
C GLN A 49 -10.09 -19.14 -5.50
N ILE A 50 -10.57 -19.23 -6.74
CA ILE A 50 -10.27 -18.29 -7.83
C ILE A 50 -10.72 -16.87 -7.45
N TYR A 51 -11.95 -16.72 -6.95
CA TYR A 51 -12.50 -15.42 -6.54
C TYR A 51 -11.73 -14.82 -5.36
N ARG A 52 -11.32 -15.65 -4.40
CA ARG A 52 -10.52 -15.22 -3.24
C ARG A 52 -9.15 -14.68 -3.68
N VAL A 53 -8.47 -15.40 -4.58
CA VAL A 53 -7.19 -14.97 -5.13
C VAL A 53 -7.35 -13.69 -5.94
N ALA A 54 -8.37 -13.61 -6.82
CA ALA A 54 -8.65 -12.42 -7.60
C ALA A 54 -8.91 -11.20 -6.69
N PHE A 55 -9.71 -11.37 -5.63
CA PHE A 55 -9.99 -10.31 -4.67
C PHE A 55 -8.73 -9.81 -3.98
N GLY A 56 -7.88 -10.72 -3.46
CA GLY A 56 -6.62 -10.35 -2.83
C GLY A 56 -5.64 -9.66 -3.80
N VAL A 57 -5.55 -10.13 -5.04
CA VAL A 57 -4.71 -9.51 -6.08
C VAL A 57 -5.18 -8.09 -6.41
N ILE A 58 -6.49 -7.89 -6.60
CA ILE A 58 -7.06 -6.56 -6.86
C ILE A 58 -6.73 -5.61 -5.69
N LEU A 59 -6.85 -6.10 -4.45
CA LEU A 59 -6.53 -5.35 -3.24
C LEU A 59 -5.07 -4.89 -3.20
N ILE A 60 -4.13 -5.78 -3.54
CA ILE A 60 -2.69 -5.50 -3.59
C ILE A 60 -2.36 -4.52 -4.73
N VAL A 61 -2.92 -4.72 -5.92
CA VAL A 61 -2.71 -3.84 -7.09
C VAL A 61 -3.24 -2.44 -6.78
N TYR A 62 -4.44 -2.34 -6.22
CA TYR A 62 -5.03 -1.06 -5.82
C TYR A 62 -4.18 -0.34 -4.76
N ALA A 63 -3.73 -1.06 -3.73
CA ALA A 63 -2.84 -0.51 -2.71
C ALA A 63 -1.56 0.05 -3.33
N SER A 64 -0.96 -0.70 -4.25
CA SER A 64 0.26 -0.30 -4.97
C SER A 64 0.03 0.98 -5.78
N PHE A 65 -1.03 1.02 -6.59
CA PHE A 65 -1.39 2.20 -7.38
C PHE A 65 -1.64 3.44 -6.51
N ARG A 66 -2.37 3.27 -5.40
CA ARG A 66 -2.63 4.34 -4.44
C ARG A 66 -1.34 4.88 -3.82
N PHE A 67 -0.40 4.00 -3.49
CA PHE A 67 0.90 4.39 -2.94
C PHE A 67 1.75 5.15 -3.97
N PHE A 68 1.81 4.68 -5.22
CA PHE A 68 2.51 5.39 -6.30
C PHE A 68 1.95 6.78 -6.52
N ARG A 69 0.62 6.95 -6.49
CA ARG A 69 -0.01 8.26 -6.60
C ARG A 69 0.42 9.19 -5.46
N ILE A 70 0.43 8.72 -4.22
CA ILE A 70 0.84 9.52 -3.04
C ILE A 70 2.30 9.98 -3.14
N ILE A 71 3.17 9.20 -3.78
CA ILE A 71 4.55 9.61 -4.05
C ILE A 71 4.59 10.66 -5.17
N ASN A 72 3.85 10.45 -6.27
CA ASN A 72 3.88 11.29 -7.46
C ASN A 72 3.24 12.68 -7.23
N ASP A 73 2.10 12.75 -6.53
CA ASP A 73 1.40 14.00 -6.14
C ASP A 73 2.25 14.91 -5.23
N ASN A 74 3.41 14.42 -4.81
CA ASN A 74 4.27 14.95 -3.78
C ASN A 74 5.66 15.28 -4.37
N TYR A 75 5.89 14.98 -5.65
CA TYR A 75 7.09 15.28 -6.41
C TYR A 75 6.87 16.37 -7.48
N TYR A 76 5.62 16.77 -7.72
CA TYR A 76 5.23 17.93 -8.55
C TYR A 76 4.79 19.11 -7.69
#